data_AF-A0A349M3I0-F1
#
_entry.id   AF-A0A349M3I0-F1
#
_cell.length_a   1.000
_cell.length_b   1.000
_cell.length_c   1.000
_cell.angle_alpha   90.00
_cell.angle_beta   90.00
_cell.angle_gamma   90.00
#
_symmetry.space_group_name_H-M   'P 1'
#
loop_
_entity.id
_entity.type
_entity.pdbx_description
1 polymer ?
#
loop_
_entity_poly.entity_id
_entity_poly.type
_entity_poly.pdbx_seq_one_letter_code
_entity_poly.pdbx_strand_id
1 'polypeptide(L)'
;DRTFIRRLKAPKAGIAPGWFNWGLEYFPYTFQRLPRSAKNRLLRGRASYGPAGAHWLYDRIIGKVSLHELQRVQEIKEVDGGATLTLSNNDVVLKADHVFLGTGYRADIKKLPMLHPSLLSEIQTYAGAPVLNNRFETNITGLYFVGFSTVLSCGPLFRFVVGTDAAARRVGGAVARQAASVK
;
A
#
# COMPACT_ATOMS: atom_id res chain seq x y z
N ASP A 1 -18.72 -14.62 19.89
CA ASP A 1 -17.38 -15.27 19.79
C ASP A 1 -17.20 -16.14 18.56
N ARG A 2 -15.95 -16.38 18.13
CA ARG A 2 -15.61 -17.31 17.04
C ARG A 2 -15.37 -18.71 17.59
N THR A 3 -15.93 -19.73 16.94
CA THR A 3 -15.69 -21.13 17.28
C THR A 3 -14.21 -21.51 17.20
N PHE A 4 -13.80 -22.54 17.95
CA PHE A 4 -12.41 -23.03 17.98
C PHE A 4 -11.88 -23.35 16.57
N ILE A 5 -12.66 -24.10 15.77
CA ILE A 5 -12.31 -24.45 14.39
C ILE A 5 -12.09 -23.20 13.53
N ARG A 6 -12.93 -22.16 13.71
CA ARG A 6 -12.80 -20.89 12.96
C ARG A 6 -11.56 -20.10 13.37
N ARG A 7 -11.15 -20.16 14.64
CA ARG A 7 -9.90 -19.54 15.12
C ARG A 7 -8.67 -20.26 14.57
N LEU A 8 -8.71 -21.59 14.48
CA LEU A 8 -7.62 -22.38 13.92
C LEU A 8 -7.46 -22.16 12.40
N LYS A 9 -8.57 -22.14 11.64
CA LYS A 9 -8.53 -21.89 10.19
C LYS A 9 -8.16 -20.44 9.84
N ALA A 10 -8.54 -19.49 10.69
CA ALA A 10 -8.30 -18.07 10.48
C ALA A 10 -7.79 -17.41 11.77
N PRO A 11 -6.49 -17.60 12.10
CA PRO A 11 -5.89 -17.00 13.29
C PRO A 11 -6.05 -15.47 13.26
N LYS A 12 -6.18 -14.87 14.44
CA LYS A 12 -6.27 -13.42 14.57
C LYS A 12 -4.94 -12.79 14.15
N ALA A 13 -5.03 -11.74 13.33
CA ALA A 13 -3.91 -10.91 12.92
C ALA A 13 -4.39 -9.46 12.80
N GLY A 14 -3.47 -8.51 12.83
CA GLY A 14 -3.72 -7.08 12.97
C GLY A 14 -4.42 -6.43 11.77
N ILE A 15 -4.24 -6.95 10.55
CA ILE A 15 -4.97 -6.45 9.37
C ILE A 15 -6.30 -7.18 9.21
N ALA A 16 -6.22 -8.49 8.98
CA ALA A 16 -7.37 -9.36 8.79
C ALA A 16 -7.01 -10.77 9.25
N PRO A 17 -7.98 -11.58 9.70
CA PRO A 17 -7.71 -12.96 10.11
C PRO A 17 -7.10 -13.81 8.98
N GLY A 18 -6.41 -14.88 9.34
CA GLY A 18 -5.87 -15.86 8.40
C GLY A 18 -4.37 -16.02 8.47
N TRP A 19 -3.90 -17.22 8.14
CA TRP A 19 -2.50 -17.63 8.24
C TRP A 19 -1.52 -16.73 7.49
N PHE A 20 -1.92 -16.15 6.36
CA PHE A 20 -1.06 -15.25 5.61
C PHE A 20 -0.84 -13.91 6.32
N ASN A 21 -1.90 -13.29 6.84
CA ASN A 21 -1.80 -12.05 7.59
C ASN A 21 -1.06 -12.27 8.91
N TRP A 22 -1.35 -13.39 9.56
CA TRP A 22 -0.63 -13.83 10.75
C TRP A 22 0.88 -13.99 10.45
N GLY A 23 1.23 -14.66 9.36
CA GLY A 23 2.62 -14.80 8.94
C GLY A 23 3.30 -13.46 8.65
N LEU A 24 2.61 -12.53 7.99
CA LEU A 24 3.13 -11.17 7.75
C LEU A 24 3.37 -10.40 9.04
N GLU A 25 2.54 -10.58 10.07
CA GLU A 25 2.66 -9.87 11.34
C GLU A 25 3.76 -10.46 12.23
N TYR A 26 3.79 -11.79 12.39
CA TYR A 26 4.73 -12.46 13.30
C TYR A 26 6.10 -12.75 12.66
N PHE A 27 6.19 -12.73 11.32
CA PHE A 27 7.44 -12.83 10.58
C PHE A 27 7.61 -11.67 9.58
N PRO A 28 7.60 -10.42 10.05
CA PRO A 28 7.42 -9.22 9.22
C PRO A 28 8.57 -8.94 8.25
N TYR A 29 9.71 -9.59 8.45
CA TYR A 29 10.91 -9.41 7.64
C TYR A 29 11.08 -10.47 6.54
N THR A 30 10.23 -11.51 6.53
CA THR A 30 10.38 -12.63 5.58
C THR A 30 9.98 -12.25 4.17
N PHE A 31 8.96 -11.40 4.00
CA PHE A 31 8.50 -10.93 2.70
C PHE A 31 9.62 -10.23 1.91
N GLN A 32 10.52 -9.52 2.60
CA GLN A 32 11.67 -8.83 1.99
C GLN A 32 12.59 -9.77 1.22
N ARG A 33 12.68 -11.05 1.61
CA ARG A 33 13.55 -12.05 1.01
C ARG A 33 12.99 -12.67 -0.26
N LEU A 34 11.72 -12.44 -0.57
CA LEU A 34 11.09 -13.00 -1.75
C LEU A 34 11.67 -12.39 -3.05
N PRO A 35 11.79 -13.17 -4.13
CA PRO A 35 12.13 -12.63 -5.44
C PRO A 35 11.03 -11.67 -5.92
N ARG A 36 11.40 -10.71 -6.78
CA ARG A 36 10.52 -9.62 -7.25
C ARG A 36 9.22 -10.14 -7.86
N SER A 37 9.28 -11.22 -8.65
CA SER A 37 8.10 -11.84 -9.28
C SER A 37 7.10 -12.37 -8.23
N ALA A 38 7.59 -13.02 -7.17
CA ALA A 38 6.76 -13.48 -6.06
C ALA A 38 6.16 -12.32 -5.27
N LYS A 39 6.94 -11.26 -4.98
CA LYS A 39 6.43 -10.03 -4.35
C LYS A 39 5.28 -9.43 -5.16
N ASN A 40 5.48 -9.27 -6.48
CA ASN A 40 4.47 -8.72 -7.39
C ASN A 40 3.21 -9.57 -7.44
N ARG A 41 3.34 -10.90 -7.52
CA ARG A 41 2.20 -11.82 -7.52
C ARG A 41 1.38 -11.71 -6.23
N LEU A 42 2.05 -11.66 -5.07
CA LEU A 42 1.37 -11.49 -3.78
C LEU A 42 0.67 -10.14 -3.69
N LEU A 43 1.35 -9.04 -4.02
CA LEU A 43 0.81 -7.68 -3.93
C LEU A 43 -0.33 -7.41 -4.91
N ARG A 44 -0.39 -8.12 -6.05
CA ARG A 44 -1.54 -8.06 -6.98
C ARG A 44 -2.70 -8.96 -6.55
N GLY A 45 -2.41 -10.06 -5.88
CA GLY A 45 -3.40 -11.04 -5.41
C GLY A 45 -3.74 -10.86 -3.93
N ARG A 46 -3.42 -11.89 -3.14
CA ARG A 46 -3.83 -12.01 -1.72
C ARG A 46 -3.39 -10.84 -0.82
N ALA A 47 -2.30 -10.15 -1.15
CA ALA A 47 -1.76 -9.02 -0.40
C ALA A 47 -2.11 -7.65 -1.02
N SER A 48 -3.06 -7.61 -1.96
CA SER A 48 -3.54 -6.35 -2.52
C SER A 48 -4.22 -5.50 -1.45
N TYR A 49 -5.01 -6.13 -0.56
CA TYR A 49 -5.91 -5.45 0.37
C TYR A 49 -6.73 -4.41 -0.39
N GLY A 50 -7.51 -4.91 -1.36
CA GLY A 50 -8.34 -4.08 -2.23
C GLY A 50 -9.30 -3.17 -1.44
N PRO A 51 -9.98 -2.24 -2.13
CA PRO A 51 -10.88 -1.30 -1.48
C PRO A 51 -11.91 -2.04 -0.62
N ALA A 52 -11.95 -1.69 0.66
CA ALA A 52 -12.90 -2.23 1.61
C ALA A 52 -13.52 -1.06 2.37
N GLY A 53 -14.84 -0.90 2.23
CA GLY A 53 -15.60 0.06 3.02
C GLY A 53 -15.71 -0.41 4.47
N ALA A 54 -15.81 0.54 5.40
CA ALA A 54 -16.11 0.20 6.78
C ALA A 54 -17.56 -0.32 6.89
N HIS A 55 -17.78 -1.40 7.65
CA HIS A 55 -19.09 -2.07 7.71
C HIS A 55 -20.24 -1.13 8.13
N TRP A 56 -19.97 -0.17 9.01
CA TRP A 56 -20.95 0.81 9.48
C TRP A 56 -21.44 1.79 8.40
N LEU A 57 -20.80 1.83 7.22
CA LEU A 57 -21.26 2.61 6.07
C LEU A 57 -22.38 1.92 5.30
N TYR A 58 -22.63 0.63 5.52
CA TYR A 58 -23.60 -0.15 4.74
C TYR A 58 -24.97 0.52 4.67
N ASP A 59 -25.57 0.82 5.83
CA ASP A 59 -26.89 1.45 5.91
C ASP A 59 -26.90 2.91 5.45
N ARG A 60 -25.73 3.52 5.23
CA ARG A 60 -25.59 4.90 4.72
C ARG A 60 -25.43 4.96 3.20
N ILE A 61 -25.11 3.84 2.57
CA ILE A 61 -24.77 3.76 1.15
C ILE A 61 -25.84 2.96 0.38
N ILE A 62 -26.18 1.77 0.85
CA ILE A 62 -27.08 0.87 0.12
C ILE A 62 -28.49 1.49 0.02
N GLY A 63 -28.98 1.63 -1.21
CA GLY A 63 -30.27 2.26 -1.51
C GLY A 63 -30.31 3.79 -1.33
N LYS A 64 -29.19 4.43 -0.96
CA LYS A 64 -29.11 5.89 -0.70
C LYS A 64 -28.27 6.65 -1.72
N VAL A 65 -27.40 5.96 -2.45
CA VAL A 65 -26.59 6.54 -3.53
C VAL A 65 -26.57 5.62 -4.74
N SER A 66 -26.40 6.19 -5.93
CA SER A 66 -26.16 5.43 -7.16
C SER A 66 -24.76 4.83 -7.13
N LEU A 67 -24.67 3.50 -7.27
CA LEU A 67 -23.41 2.78 -7.28
C LEU A 67 -23.13 2.22 -8.68
N HIS A 68 -21.95 2.52 -9.20
CA HIS A 68 -21.43 1.96 -10.45
C HIS A 68 -20.24 1.04 -10.13
N GLU A 69 -20.54 -0.20 -9.73
CA GLU A 69 -19.54 -1.20 -9.39
C GLU A 69 -19.04 -1.96 -10.62
N LEU A 70 -17.87 -2.60 -10.51
CA LEU A 70 -17.23 -3.35 -11.60
C LEU A 70 -17.00 -2.52 -12.88
N GLN A 71 -17.02 -1.19 -12.76
CA GLN A 71 -16.74 -0.24 -13.82
C GLN A 71 -15.39 0.44 -13.60
N ARG A 72 -14.71 0.75 -14.70
CA ARG A 72 -13.55 1.63 -14.72
C ARG A 72 -13.95 2.95 -15.39
N VAL A 73 -13.59 4.07 -14.77
CA VAL A 73 -13.62 5.38 -15.44
C VAL A 73 -12.53 5.38 -16.52
N GLN A 74 -12.94 5.46 -17.77
CA GLN A 74 -12.04 5.52 -18.92
C GLN A 74 -11.60 6.96 -19.22
N GLU A 75 -12.53 7.90 -19.13
CA GLU A 75 -12.32 9.29 -19.48
C GLU A 75 -13.13 10.20 -18.55
N ILE A 76 -12.58 11.38 -18.27
CA ILE A 76 -13.26 12.48 -17.61
C ILE A 76 -13.02 13.72 -18.48
N LYS A 77 -14.07 14.36 -18.95
CA LYS A 77 -14.01 15.65 -19.67
C LYS A 77 -14.68 16.71 -18.83
N GLU A 78 -14.02 17.84 -18.68
CA GLU A 78 -14.65 19.06 -18.18
C GLU A 78 -15.62 19.57 -19.25
N VAL A 79 -16.80 20.00 -18.80
CA VAL A 79 -17.84 20.65 -19.61
C VAL A 79 -18.32 21.88 -18.86
N ASP A 80 -18.97 22.82 -19.52
CA ASP A 80 -19.40 24.07 -18.89
C ASP A 80 -20.20 23.82 -17.60
N GLY A 81 -19.57 24.13 -16.45
CA GLY A 81 -20.14 23.97 -15.11
C GLY A 81 -20.02 22.58 -14.48
N GLY A 82 -19.31 21.61 -15.07
CA GLY A 82 -19.15 20.28 -14.50
C GLY A 82 -18.23 19.34 -15.28
N ALA A 83 -18.52 18.04 -15.23
CA ALA A 83 -17.75 17.00 -15.90
C ALA A 83 -18.64 15.88 -16.44
N THR A 84 -18.22 15.31 -17.57
CA THR A 84 -18.75 14.06 -18.11
C THR A 84 -17.74 12.93 -17.92
N LEU A 85 -18.19 11.79 -17.38
CA LEU A 85 -17.36 10.61 -17.17
C LEU A 85 -17.82 9.47 -18.05
N THR A 86 -16.88 8.87 -18.78
CA THR A 86 -17.13 7.67 -19.59
C THR A 86 -16.72 6.44 -18.79
N LEU A 87 -17.66 5.53 -18.57
CA LEU A 87 -17.41 4.26 -17.91
C LEU A 87 -17.09 3.14 -18.91
N SER A 88 -16.44 2.08 -18.42
CA SER A 88 -15.93 0.99 -19.25
C SER A 88 -16.96 0.17 -20.01
N ASN A 89 -18.24 0.25 -19.64
CA ASN A 89 -19.32 -0.37 -20.38
C ASN A 89 -19.74 0.42 -21.63
N ASN A 90 -19.08 1.56 -21.95
CA ASN A 90 -19.31 2.44 -23.10
C ASN A 90 -20.74 3.00 -23.28
N ASP A 91 -21.72 2.54 -22.50
CA ASP A 91 -23.13 2.91 -22.62
C ASP A 91 -23.56 4.02 -21.63
N VAL A 92 -22.69 4.40 -20.69
CA VAL A 92 -23.05 5.35 -19.62
C VAL A 92 -22.06 6.51 -19.57
N VAL A 93 -22.54 7.68 -20.00
CA VAL A 93 -21.92 8.97 -19.72
C VAL A 93 -22.56 9.53 -18.45
N LEU A 94 -21.80 9.56 -17.37
CA LEU A 94 -22.24 10.22 -16.13
C LEU A 94 -21.97 11.71 -16.23
N LYS A 95 -22.93 12.54 -15.78
CA LYS A 95 -22.75 13.98 -15.62
C LYS A 95 -22.65 14.29 -14.12
N ALA A 96 -21.71 15.14 -13.74
CA ALA A 96 -21.54 15.58 -12.36
C ALA A 96 -21.01 17.01 -12.31
N ASP A 97 -21.48 17.82 -11.37
CA ASP A 97 -20.95 19.17 -11.15
C ASP A 97 -19.54 19.13 -10.53
N HIS A 98 -19.27 18.10 -9.71
CA HIS A 98 -18.01 17.90 -9.02
C HIS A 98 -17.54 16.45 -9.08
N VAL A 99 -16.22 16.26 -9.18
CA VAL A 99 -15.59 14.94 -9.19
C VAL A 99 -14.53 14.86 -8.08
N PHE A 100 -14.71 13.91 -7.17
CA PHE A 100 -13.74 13.61 -6.11
C PHE A 100 -12.95 12.36 -6.45
N LEU A 101 -11.62 12.47 -6.52
CA LEU A 101 -10.72 11.36 -6.89
C LEU A 101 -10.30 10.54 -5.67
N GLY A 102 -11.14 9.58 -5.27
CA GLY A 102 -10.85 8.59 -4.22
C GLY A 102 -9.98 7.41 -4.67
N THR A 103 -9.00 7.61 -5.56
CA THR A 103 -8.27 6.52 -6.25
C THR A 103 -7.06 5.99 -5.49
N GLY A 104 -6.82 6.48 -4.27
CA GLY A 104 -5.68 6.11 -3.43
C GLY A 104 -4.36 6.72 -3.89
N TYR A 105 -3.25 6.10 -3.50
CA TYR A 105 -1.90 6.63 -3.72
C TYR A 105 -0.99 5.60 -4.40
N ARG A 106 0.04 6.11 -5.09
CA ARG A 106 1.20 5.34 -5.55
C ARG A 106 2.45 5.99 -5.02
N ALA A 107 3.36 5.19 -4.47
CA ALA A 107 4.63 5.70 -3.99
C ALA A 107 5.49 6.14 -5.19
N ASP A 108 5.97 7.37 -5.15
CA ASP A 108 6.92 7.92 -6.11
C ASP A 108 7.91 8.82 -5.38
N ILE A 109 9.14 8.33 -5.17
CA ILE A 109 10.14 9.09 -4.42
C ILE A 109 10.60 10.35 -5.17
N LYS A 110 10.39 10.43 -6.48
CA LYS A 110 10.75 11.63 -7.26
C LYS A 110 9.84 12.82 -6.95
N LYS A 111 8.70 12.58 -6.30
CA LYS A 111 7.75 13.61 -5.84
C LYS A 111 8.03 14.10 -4.42
N LEU A 112 9.14 13.69 -3.82
CA LEU A 112 9.53 14.08 -2.47
C LEU A 112 10.42 15.33 -2.52
N PRO A 113 9.87 16.54 -2.27
CA PRO A 113 10.59 17.79 -2.52
C PRO A 113 11.77 18.02 -1.56
N MET A 114 11.82 17.28 -0.44
CA MET A 114 12.93 17.36 0.50
C MET A 114 14.18 16.58 0.04
N LEU A 115 14.11 15.79 -1.03
CA LEU A 115 15.25 15.04 -1.56
C LEU A 115 15.82 15.75 -2.79
N HIS A 116 17.12 16.07 -2.74
CA HIS A 116 17.78 16.74 -3.86
C HIS A 116 17.79 15.85 -5.13
N PRO A 117 17.60 16.42 -6.33
CA PRO A 117 17.56 15.66 -7.58
C PRO A 117 18.78 14.77 -7.83
N SER A 118 19.98 15.19 -7.41
CA SER A 118 21.20 14.36 -7.54
C SER A 118 21.08 13.07 -6.73
N LEU A 119 20.67 13.15 -5.46
CA LEU A 119 20.45 11.98 -4.61
C LEU A 119 19.35 11.07 -5.19
N LEU A 120 18.25 11.65 -5.69
CA LEU A 120 17.16 10.90 -6.31
C LEU A 120 17.62 10.11 -7.55
N SER A 121 18.60 10.63 -8.29
CA SER A 121 19.15 9.94 -9.47
C SER A 121 19.99 8.71 -9.12
N GLU A 122 20.53 8.64 -7.91
CA GLU A 122 21.36 7.53 -7.43
C GLU A 122 20.55 6.42 -6.72
N ILE A 123 19.36 6.74 -6.22
CA ILE A 123 18.51 5.75 -5.52
C ILE A 123 17.93 4.76 -6.53
N GLN A 124 18.17 3.47 -6.31
CA GLN A 124 17.53 2.40 -7.05
C GLN A 124 16.02 2.38 -6.77
N THR A 125 15.22 2.41 -7.82
CA THR A 125 13.74 2.39 -7.72
C THR A 125 13.11 1.25 -8.51
N TYR A 126 11.91 0.86 -8.08
CA TYR A 126 11.05 -0.05 -8.78
C TYR A 126 9.62 0.49 -8.75
N ALA A 127 9.07 0.84 -9.92
CA ALA A 127 7.74 1.43 -10.06
C ALA A 127 7.50 2.66 -9.14
N GLY A 128 8.49 3.56 -9.06
CA GLY A 128 8.45 4.78 -8.25
C GLY A 128 8.83 4.61 -6.77
N ALA A 129 8.79 3.39 -6.23
CA ALA A 129 9.19 3.10 -4.86
C ALA A 129 10.70 2.79 -4.76
N PRO A 130 11.36 3.04 -3.62
CA PRO A 130 12.75 2.67 -3.43
C PRO A 130 12.93 1.15 -3.32
N VAL A 131 13.98 0.62 -3.93
CA VAL A 131 14.44 -0.75 -3.69
C VAL A 131 15.16 -0.77 -2.35
N LEU A 132 14.67 -1.61 -1.43
CA LEU A 132 15.18 -1.65 -0.05
C LEU A 132 15.73 -3.02 0.31
N ASN A 133 16.77 -3.01 1.13
CA ASN A 133 17.32 -4.20 1.75
C ASN A 133 16.48 -4.67 2.96
N ASN A 134 16.95 -5.68 3.68
CA ASN A 134 16.23 -6.25 4.84
C ASN A 134 16.22 -5.37 6.10
N ARG A 135 16.79 -4.16 6.01
CA ARG A 135 16.86 -3.13 7.05
C ARG A 135 16.11 -1.86 6.66
N PHE A 136 15.33 -1.89 5.58
CA PHE A 136 14.63 -0.72 5.03
C PHE A 136 15.56 0.37 4.49
N GLU A 137 16.80 0.01 4.17
CA GLU A 137 17.80 0.92 3.63
C GLU A 137 17.85 0.80 2.10
N THR A 138 18.09 1.92 1.44
CA THR A 138 18.34 1.98 -0.01
C THR A 138 19.73 1.45 -0.37
N ASN A 139 20.12 1.56 -1.63
CA ASN A 139 21.52 1.36 -2.04
C ASN A 139 22.45 2.48 -1.56
N ILE A 140 21.91 3.61 -1.08
CA ILE A 140 22.69 4.67 -0.45
C ILE A 140 22.76 4.38 1.05
N THR A 141 23.96 4.08 1.54
CA THR A 141 24.23 3.77 2.95
C THR A 141 23.75 4.90 3.85
N GLY A 142 22.99 4.56 4.90
CA GLY A 142 22.41 5.53 5.83
C GLY A 142 21.09 6.15 5.39
N LEU A 143 20.59 5.86 4.19
CA LEU A 143 19.30 6.35 3.71
C LEU A 143 18.22 5.28 3.82
N TYR A 144 17.28 5.50 4.73
CA TYR A 144 16.20 4.57 5.06
C TYR A 144 14.83 5.13 4.66
N PHE A 145 13.91 4.25 4.26
CA PHE A 145 12.50 4.58 4.02
C PHE A 145 11.60 3.70 4.86
N VAL A 146 10.53 4.26 5.43
CA VAL A 146 9.51 3.52 6.20
C VAL A 146 8.10 3.86 5.71
N GLY A 147 7.11 3.04 6.09
CA GLY A 147 5.71 3.27 5.74
C GLY A 147 5.37 2.87 4.30
N PHE A 148 4.39 3.57 3.72
CA PHE A 148 3.76 3.21 2.44
C PHE A 148 4.75 3.07 1.27
N SER A 149 5.79 3.90 1.23
CA SER A 149 6.83 3.84 0.20
C SER A 149 7.58 2.51 0.15
N THR A 150 7.56 1.74 1.24
CA THR A 150 8.32 0.49 1.35
C THR A 150 7.57 -0.74 0.87
N VAL A 151 6.27 -0.64 0.59
CA VAL A 151 5.39 -1.80 0.34
C VAL A 151 5.93 -2.74 -0.73
N LEU A 152 6.45 -2.18 -1.82
CA LEU A 152 6.97 -2.98 -2.93
C LEU A 152 8.22 -3.78 -2.54
N SER A 153 9.04 -3.28 -1.61
CA SER A 153 10.27 -3.94 -1.18
C SER A 153 10.05 -4.81 0.06
N CYS A 154 9.27 -4.30 1.02
CA CYS A 154 9.15 -4.81 2.37
C CYS A 154 7.90 -5.63 2.62
N GLY A 155 6.83 -5.38 1.88
CA GLY A 155 5.58 -6.11 2.00
C GLY A 155 4.41 -5.24 2.43
N PRO A 156 3.19 -5.80 2.36
CA PRO A 156 1.99 -4.99 2.45
C PRO A 156 1.67 -4.52 3.86
N LEU A 157 2.23 -5.13 4.90
CA LEU A 157 2.04 -4.73 6.29
C LEU A 157 2.42 -3.26 6.52
N PHE A 158 3.46 -2.79 5.84
CA PHE A 158 4.06 -1.48 6.05
C PHE A 158 3.26 -0.31 5.48
N ARG A 159 2.12 -0.55 4.81
CA ARG A 159 1.14 0.51 4.52
C ARG A 159 0.17 0.79 5.66
N PHE A 160 0.20 -0.04 6.71
CA PHE A 160 -0.70 0.03 7.85
C PHE A 160 0.08 0.26 9.14
N VAL A 161 -0.59 0.82 10.16
CA VAL A 161 0.00 1.10 11.48
C VAL A 161 0.56 -0.16 12.15
N VAL A 162 -0.02 -1.34 11.89
CA VAL A 162 0.48 -2.62 12.43
C VAL A 162 1.93 -2.93 12.01
N GLY A 163 2.40 -2.38 10.88
CA GLY A 163 3.79 -2.56 10.45
C GLY A 163 4.80 -1.69 11.20
N THR A 164 4.36 -0.72 11.99
CA THR A 164 5.22 0.31 12.60
C THR A 164 6.18 -0.28 13.63
N ASP A 165 5.73 -1.18 14.52
CA ASP A 165 6.62 -1.78 15.55
C ASP A 165 7.77 -2.54 14.89
N ALA A 166 7.48 -3.38 13.90
CA ALA A 166 8.48 -4.14 13.17
C ALA A 166 9.47 -3.23 12.42
N ALA A 167 8.98 -2.17 11.77
CA ALA A 167 9.83 -1.19 11.07
C ALA A 167 10.73 -0.44 12.05
N ALA A 168 10.17 0.09 13.15
CA ALA A 168 10.89 0.84 14.17
C ALA A 168 12.05 0.05 14.77
N ARG A 169 11.80 -1.21 15.19
CA ARG A 169 12.85 -2.09 15.74
C ARG A 169 13.97 -2.35 14.72
N ARG A 170 13.61 -2.59 13.45
CA ARG A 170 14.58 -2.96 12.42
C ARG A 170 15.44 -1.78 11.97
N VAL A 171 14.82 -0.63 11.73
CA VAL A 171 15.52 0.61 11.34
C VAL A 171 16.34 1.16 12.50
N GLY A 172 15.75 1.27 13.70
CA GLY A 172 16.47 1.75 14.89
C GLY A 172 17.71 0.92 15.18
N GLY A 173 17.61 -0.42 15.10
CA GLY A 173 18.78 -1.29 15.24
C GLY A 173 19.81 -1.15 14.11
N ALA A 174 19.39 -0.84 12.88
CA ALA A 174 20.31 -0.60 11.77
C ALA A 174 21.09 0.72 11.95
N VAL A 175 20.39 1.80 12.28
CA VAL A 175 20.96 3.11 12.56
C VAL A 175 21.93 3.04 13.74
N ALA A 176 21.55 2.39 14.84
CA ALA A 176 22.42 2.24 16.01
C ALA A 176 23.73 1.51 15.69
N ARG A 177 23.67 0.44 14.89
CA ARG A 177 24.87 -0.29 14.44
C ARG A 177 25.76 0.56 13.54
N GLN A 178 25.17 1.32 12.62
CA GLN A 178 25.91 2.20 11.73
C GLN A 178 26.60 3.35 12.49
N ALA A 179 25.91 3.94 13.47
CA ALA A 179 26.51 4.96 14.33
C ALA A 179 27.68 4.41 15.15
N ALA A 180 27.62 3.15 15.58
CA ALA A 180 28.72 2.49 16.29
C ALA A 180 29.92 2.17 15.39
N SER A 181 29.74 1.96 14.08
CA SER A 181 30.84 1.66 13.15
C SER A 181 31.60 2.88 12.62
N VAL A 182 31.10 4.09 12.90
CA VAL A 182 31.75 5.37 12.54
C VAL A 182 32.60 5.92 13.70
N LYS A 183 32.55 5.27 14.87
CA LYS A 183 33.46 5.50 16.00
C LYS A 183 34.65 4.58 15.91
#